data_AF-A0A445EVV5-F1
#
_entry.id   AF-A0A445EVV5-F1
#
_cell.length_a   1.000
_cell.length_b   1.000
_cell.length_c   1.000
_cell.angle_alpha   90.00
_cell.angle_beta   90.00
_cell.angle_gamma   90.00
#
_symmetry.space_group_name_H-M   'P 1'
#
loop_
_entity.id
_entity.type
_entity.pdbx_description
1 polymer ?
#
loop_
_entity_poly.entity_id
_entity_poly.type
_entity_poly.pdbx_seq_one_letter_code
_entity_poly.pdbx_strand_id
1 'polypeptide(L)'
;MANCINGVAFSPLFKLSLVFSSSPQKRHPLLFPSSPHFGYALKLFDEISLRSCKPRSFATLVAAKPSSVRGFRPIKSVELDQFVTSDDEEDEMSEGFFEAIEELERMTREPSDVLEEMNDRLSARELQLVLVYFSQDGRDSWCALEVFDWLRKENKVDKETMELMVAIMCGWVKKLIQEQHGASDVVDLLVDMDCVGLRPGFSMIEKVISLYWEMGEKEGAVAFVEEVLRRGIPYAEADDLEGHKGGPTGYLAWKMMEECITFRYLLISDPNIELELYYPNCLFGNCNSLILVEGDYKGAIRLVIHFRESGLKPEVYSYLVAMTAVVKELNEFAKALRKLKSYVRAGLASELDLEDVELAEKYQSDLLADGVRLSNWVIQDGSSSLQGVIHERLLAMYICAGRGIEAERQLWEMKLVGKEADGDLYDIVLAICASQKEATATGRLLTRLEVASSPQKKKTLSWLLRGYIKGGHFNEAAETVMKMLELGVFPEYLDRVAVLQGLRKRIHQNGNLDTYLSLCKSLSDANLIGPCLLYLYIRKYKLWVVKML
;
A
#
# COMPACT_ATOMS: atom_id res chain seq x y z
N MET A 1 -24.12 -26.31 -46.60
CA MET A 1 -23.79 -26.15 -45.17
C MET A 1 -22.60 -25.20 -45.08
N ALA A 2 -22.67 -24.24 -44.16
CA ALA A 2 -21.65 -23.25 -43.76
C ALA A 2 -21.10 -22.26 -44.81
N ASN A 3 -21.04 -21.00 -44.38
CA ASN A 3 -20.19 -19.90 -44.81
C ASN A 3 -20.50 -19.18 -46.14
N CYS A 4 -21.12 -18.00 -45.99
CA CYS A 4 -20.58 -16.69 -46.40
C CYS A 4 -21.72 -15.66 -46.29
N ILE A 5 -21.75 -14.85 -45.22
CA ILE A 5 -22.48 -13.56 -45.16
C ILE A 5 -21.43 -12.54 -44.73
N ASN A 6 -20.88 -11.78 -45.69
CA ASN A 6 -20.10 -10.58 -45.42
C ASN A 6 -20.65 -9.47 -46.31
N GLY A 7 -20.86 -8.29 -45.73
CA GLY A 7 -21.09 -7.05 -46.47
C GLY A 7 -22.36 -6.28 -46.07
N VAL A 8 -22.38 -5.70 -44.85
CA VAL A 8 -23.20 -4.52 -44.59
C VAL A 8 -22.27 -3.30 -44.68
N ALA A 9 -22.29 -2.63 -45.83
CA ALA A 9 -21.55 -1.40 -46.05
C ALA A 9 -22.42 -0.20 -45.60
N PHE A 10 -21.91 0.55 -44.64
CA PHE A 10 -22.43 1.88 -44.29
C PHE A 10 -21.30 2.87 -44.54
N SER A 11 -21.53 3.85 -45.42
CA SER A 11 -20.64 4.98 -45.66
C SER A 11 -21.08 6.17 -44.80
N PRO A 12 -20.26 6.68 -43.87
CA PRO A 12 -20.34 8.08 -43.52
C PRO A 12 -19.61 8.86 -44.63
N LEU A 13 -20.24 9.89 -45.18
CA LEU A 13 -19.55 10.94 -45.92
C LEU A 13 -18.67 11.73 -44.93
N PHE A 14 -17.57 11.15 -44.47
CA PHE A 14 -16.51 11.84 -43.74
C PHE A 14 -15.17 11.28 -44.21
N LYS A 15 -14.44 12.11 -44.97
CA LYS A 15 -13.06 11.87 -45.39
C LYS A 15 -12.19 11.74 -44.14
N LEU A 16 -11.61 10.57 -43.91
CA LEU A 16 -10.29 10.46 -43.30
C LEU A 16 -9.49 9.41 -44.06
N SER A 17 -8.65 9.90 -44.96
CA SER A 17 -7.63 9.14 -45.66
C SER A 17 -6.46 8.90 -44.72
N LEU A 18 -6.27 7.66 -44.27
CA LEU A 18 -4.97 7.16 -43.83
C LEU A 18 -4.73 5.81 -44.51
N VAL A 19 -3.98 5.88 -45.60
CA VAL A 19 -3.42 4.75 -46.33
C VAL A 19 -2.19 4.30 -45.56
N PHE A 20 -2.10 3.04 -45.15
CA PHE A 20 -0.80 2.40 -44.95
C PHE A 20 -0.81 0.98 -45.53
N SER A 21 0.15 0.79 -46.42
CA SER A 21 0.43 -0.41 -47.21
C SER A 21 1.00 -1.54 -46.36
N SER A 22 0.52 -2.75 -46.63
CA SER A 22 1.10 -4.01 -46.17
C SER A 22 2.34 -4.40 -47.00
N SER A 23 3.43 -4.80 -46.33
CA SER A 23 4.38 -5.82 -46.85
C SER A 23 5.26 -6.40 -45.73
N PRO A 24 5.87 -7.59 -45.94
CA PRO A 24 5.94 -8.61 -44.90
C PRO A 24 7.36 -9.03 -44.45
N GLN A 25 7.39 -9.86 -43.39
CA GLN A 25 8.44 -10.82 -42.96
C GLN A 25 9.72 -10.30 -42.28
N LYS A 26 9.99 -10.79 -41.05
CA LYS A 26 10.94 -11.90 -40.76
C LYS A 26 10.92 -12.29 -39.27
N ARG A 27 10.83 -13.61 -39.01
CA ARG A 27 11.00 -14.26 -37.70
C ARG A 27 12.47 -14.65 -37.53
N HIS A 28 13.02 -14.58 -36.30
CA HIS A 28 14.09 -15.47 -35.80
C HIS A 28 14.04 -15.54 -34.25
N PRO A 29 14.59 -16.60 -33.62
CA PRO A 29 14.06 -17.23 -32.41
C PRO A 29 14.78 -16.88 -31.08
N LEU A 30 14.09 -17.27 -29.99
CA LEU A 30 14.43 -17.15 -28.57
C LEU A 30 15.69 -17.91 -28.15
N LEU A 31 16.36 -17.40 -27.10
CA LEU A 31 17.33 -18.11 -26.26
C LEU A 31 17.00 -17.85 -24.78
N PHE A 32 16.70 -18.91 -24.04
CA PHE A 32 16.57 -18.96 -22.58
C PHE A 32 17.95 -19.17 -21.92
N PRO A 33 18.09 -18.82 -20.63
CA PRO A 33 18.58 -19.79 -19.64
C PRO A 33 17.71 -19.77 -18.36
N SER A 34 17.03 -20.86 -18.01
CA SER A 34 17.45 -21.95 -17.11
C SER A 34 17.62 -21.54 -15.63
N SER A 35 16.64 -21.97 -14.83
CA SER A 35 16.61 -22.02 -13.36
C SER A 35 17.71 -22.92 -12.75
N PRO A 36 17.92 -22.81 -11.44
CA PRO A 36 18.10 -24.00 -10.62
C PRO A 36 17.11 -24.08 -9.45
N HIS A 37 16.52 -25.27 -9.32
CA HIS A 37 15.84 -25.82 -8.16
C HIS A 37 16.75 -25.86 -6.92
N PHE A 38 16.17 -25.81 -5.71
CA PHE A 38 16.55 -26.55 -4.47
C PHE A 38 15.64 -25.96 -3.37
N GLY A 39 14.88 -26.66 -2.52
CA GLY A 39 14.89 -28.03 -2.04
C GLY A 39 14.50 -27.94 -0.55
N TYR A 40 13.22 -28.09 -0.23
CA TYR A 40 12.72 -27.98 1.15
C TYR A 40 13.21 -29.16 1.99
N ALA A 41 13.90 -28.89 3.10
CA ALA A 41 14.24 -29.87 4.12
C ALA A 41 13.58 -29.47 5.44
N LEU A 42 12.53 -30.22 5.80
CA LEU A 42 11.93 -30.26 7.13
C LEU A 42 12.96 -30.75 8.15
N LYS A 43 13.17 -29.99 9.23
CA LYS A 43 13.71 -30.51 10.49
C LYS A 43 12.78 -30.13 11.64
N LEU A 44 12.03 -31.14 12.08
CA LEU A 44 11.46 -31.22 13.42
C LEU A 44 12.60 -31.34 14.44
N PHE A 45 12.54 -30.55 15.50
CA PHE A 45 13.07 -30.92 16.82
C PHE A 45 12.16 -30.37 17.91
N ASP A 46 11.57 -31.31 18.66
CA ASP A 46 11.05 -31.14 20.01
C ASP A 46 12.22 -30.83 20.96
N GLU A 47 12.04 -29.89 21.90
CA GLU A 47 12.23 -30.18 23.32
C GLU A 47 11.75 -29.03 24.22
N ILE A 48 10.99 -29.41 25.25
CA ILE A 48 10.51 -28.58 26.35
C ILE A 48 11.69 -28.30 27.29
N SER A 49 11.86 -27.03 27.72
CA SER A 49 12.63 -26.75 28.96
C SER A 49 12.07 -25.55 29.72
N LEU A 50 11.39 -25.85 30.82
CA LEU A 50 11.11 -24.93 31.92
C LEU A 50 12.42 -24.55 32.62
N ARG A 51 12.72 -23.25 32.80
CA ARG A 51 13.59 -22.75 33.89
C ARG A 51 13.51 -21.24 34.12
N SER A 52 12.92 -20.88 35.27
CA SER A 52 13.48 -20.05 36.35
C SER A 52 14.32 -18.81 35.97
N CYS A 53 13.76 -17.62 36.23
CA CYS A 53 14.47 -16.34 36.31
C CYS A 53 15.73 -16.41 37.18
N LYS A 54 16.88 -16.08 36.58
CA LYS A 54 18.10 -15.58 37.22
C LYS A 54 18.74 -14.55 36.26
N PRO A 55 19.40 -13.51 36.77
CA PRO A 55 19.99 -12.47 35.94
C PRO A 55 21.14 -13.10 35.13
N ARG A 56 21.04 -13.06 33.82
CA ARG A 56 22.17 -13.36 32.92
C ARG A 56 22.69 -12.02 32.44
N SER A 57 23.92 -11.70 32.83
CA SER A 57 24.68 -10.58 32.30
C SER A 57 24.72 -10.67 30.79
N PHE A 58 24.60 -9.52 30.12
CA PHE A 58 24.96 -9.37 28.72
C PHE A 58 26.29 -10.09 28.46
N ALA A 59 26.25 -11.06 27.55
CA ALA A 59 27.46 -11.69 27.06
C ALA A 59 28.23 -10.61 26.30
N THR A 60 29.42 -10.33 26.81
CA THR A 60 30.45 -9.46 26.24
C THR A 60 30.49 -9.57 24.71
N LEU A 61 30.27 -8.45 24.02
CA LEU A 61 30.73 -8.28 22.64
C LEU A 61 32.25 -8.45 22.65
N VAL A 62 32.68 -9.68 22.38
CA VAL A 62 34.06 -10.16 22.21
C VAL A 62 34.95 -10.08 23.46
N ALA A 63 35.04 -11.21 24.18
CA ALA A 63 36.17 -11.49 25.05
C ALA A 63 37.45 -11.74 24.23
N ALA A 64 38.42 -10.81 24.29
CA ALA A 64 39.81 -11.11 23.95
C ALA A 64 40.50 -11.76 25.16
N LYS A 65 41.10 -12.94 24.95
CA LYS A 65 41.88 -13.70 25.97
C LYS A 65 43.03 -12.87 26.55
N PRO A 66 43.47 -13.15 27.79
CA PRO A 66 44.44 -12.32 28.50
C PRO A 66 45.84 -12.55 27.91
N SER A 67 46.39 -11.53 27.27
CA SER A 67 47.81 -11.44 26.98
C SER A 67 48.41 -10.26 27.74
N SER A 68 49.12 -10.59 28.81
CA SER A 68 50.30 -9.90 29.35
C SER A 68 50.51 -8.45 28.89
N VAL A 69 50.35 -7.52 29.84
CA VAL A 69 51.03 -6.22 29.96
C VAL A 69 51.20 -5.49 28.62
N ARG A 70 50.23 -4.63 28.26
CA ARG A 70 50.44 -3.55 27.29
C ARG A 70 49.63 -2.34 27.68
N GLY A 71 50.33 -1.21 27.67
CA GLY A 71 49.93 0.04 28.29
C GLY A 71 48.68 0.68 27.70
N PHE A 72 48.17 1.62 28.50
CA PHE A 72 47.17 2.62 28.20
C PHE A 72 47.01 2.87 26.69
N ARG A 73 45.82 2.55 26.16
CA ARG A 73 45.40 3.17 24.89
C ARG A 73 45.37 4.68 25.15
N PRO A 74 46.11 5.49 24.37
CA PRO A 74 46.03 6.92 24.52
C PRO A 74 44.61 7.37 24.14
N ILE A 75 44.00 8.18 24.99
CA ILE A 75 42.65 8.76 24.84
C ILE A 75 42.49 9.52 23.51
N LYS A 76 43.59 9.81 22.81
CA LYS A 76 43.63 10.33 21.43
C LYS A 76 43.06 9.41 20.34
N SER A 77 42.70 8.16 20.64
CA SER A 77 42.04 7.25 19.67
C SER A 77 40.51 7.29 19.73
N VAL A 78 39.95 8.19 20.53
CA VAL A 78 38.51 8.32 20.81
C VAL A 78 37.98 9.41 19.87
N GLU A 79 36.99 9.09 19.01
CA GLU A 79 36.33 10.07 18.13
C GLU A 79 35.40 11.02 18.95
N LEU A 80 35.93 11.66 20.00
CA LEU A 80 35.22 12.72 20.75
C LEU A 80 35.02 13.95 19.85
N ASP A 81 35.94 14.18 18.90
CA ASP A 81 35.98 15.35 18.01
C ASP A 81 34.73 15.50 17.11
N GLN A 82 33.98 14.42 16.86
CA GLN A 82 32.83 14.45 15.96
C GLN A 82 31.52 14.92 16.63
N PHE A 83 31.48 14.89 17.97
CA PHE A 83 30.35 15.39 18.78
C PHE A 83 30.64 16.77 19.39
N VAL A 84 31.80 17.37 19.08
CA VAL A 84 32.13 18.77 19.40
C VAL A 84 31.44 19.65 18.35
N THR A 85 30.19 20.01 18.56
CA THR A 85 29.57 21.06 17.74
C THR A 85 30.24 22.38 18.03
N SER A 86 30.73 23.00 16.95
CA SER A 86 31.23 24.36 16.83
C SER A 86 30.58 25.36 17.79
N ASP A 87 31.27 25.70 18.86
CA ASP A 87 31.48 27.08 19.28
C ASP A 87 32.72 27.12 20.17
N ASP A 88 33.50 28.17 19.96
CA ASP A 88 34.87 28.37 20.42
C ASP A 88 35.00 28.27 21.95
N GLU A 89 35.59 27.19 22.46
CA GLU A 89 36.54 27.18 23.58
C GLU A 89 37.14 25.75 23.70
N GLU A 90 38.45 25.64 23.45
CA GLU A 90 39.28 24.49 23.81
C GLU A 90 39.33 24.37 25.34
N ASP A 91 38.24 23.97 25.96
CA ASP A 91 38.26 23.56 27.37
C ASP A 91 39.10 22.28 27.44
N GLU A 92 40.34 22.40 27.90
CA GLU A 92 41.15 21.26 28.32
C GLU A 92 40.30 20.41 29.29
N MET A 93 40.00 19.16 28.90
CA MET A 93 39.22 18.23 29.73
C MET A 93 39.80 18.20 31.14
N SER A 94 38.95 18.38 32.16
CA SER A 94 39.45 18.52 33.53
C SER A 94 40.14 17.24 34.02
N GLU A 95 41.05 17.37 34.99
CA GLU A 95 41.59 16.21 35.71
C GLU A 95 40.47 15.36 36.34
N GLY A 96 39.36 16.00 36.72
CA GLY A 96 38.16 15.32 37.22
C GLY A 96 37.50 14.41 36.17
N PHE A 97 37.48 14.79 34.90
CA PHE A 97 36.96 13.95 33.83
C PHE A 97 37.78 12.66 33.65
N PHE A 98 39.11 12.76 33.65
CA PHE A 98 39.99 11.59 33.51
C PHE A 98 39.91 10.65 34.71
N GLU A 99 39.83 11.19 35.92
CA GLU A 99 39.65 10.42 37.15
C GLU A 99 38.30 9.68 37.17
N ALA A 100 37.23 10.32 36.66
CA ALA A 100 35.91 9.69 36.54
C ALA A 100 35.94 8.49 35.60
N ILE A 101 36.59 8.65 34.46
CA ILE A 101 36.80 7.55 33.49
C ILE A 101 37.58 6.40 34.12
N GLU A 102 38.68 6.69 34.84
CA GLU A 102 39.52 5.66 35.44
C GLU A 102 38.78 4.86 36.53
N GLU A 103 38.05 5.55 37.41
CA GLU A 103 37.27 4.90 38.47
C GLU A 103 36.08 4.10 37.92
N LEU A 104 35.39 4.62 36.90
CA LEU A 104 34.31 3.90 36.22
C LEU A 104 34.84 2.68 35.44
N GLU A 105 36.02 2.76 34.80
CA GLU A 105 36.67 1.60 34.16
C GLU A 105 37.10 0.53 35.16
N ARG A 106 37.51 0.94 36.37
CA ARG A 106 37.97 0.01 37.41
C ARG A 106 36.87 -0.92 37.90
N MET A 107 35.60 -0.55 37.74
CA MET A 107 34.42 -1.36 38.09
C MET A 107 34.44 -1.85 39.55
N THR A 108 35.04 -1.09 40.46
CA THR A 108 35.18 -1.50 41.87
C THR A 108 34.08 -0.98 42.79
N ARG A 109 33.29 -0.02 42.31
CA ARG A 109 32.15 0.62 42.99
C ARG A 109 30.99 0.71 42.01
N GLU A 110 29.77 0.92 42.50
CA GLU A 110 28.63 1.16 41.62
C GLU A 110 28.83 2.50 40.88
N PRO A 111 28.53 2.58 39.57
CA PRO A 111 28.72 3.81 38.78
C PRO A 111 28.05 5.03 39.40
N SER A 112 26.89 4.87 40.04
CA SER A 112 26.17 5.92 40.75
C SER A 112 26.98 6.53 41.89
N ASP A 113 27.70 5.71 42.67
CA ASP A 113 28.49 6.16 43.82
C ASP A 113 29.69 7.01 43.37
N VAL A 114 30.30 6.62 42.24
CA VAL A 114 31.41 7.35 41.63
C VAL A 114 30.92 8.68 41.09
N LEU A 115 29.78 8.69 40.38
CA LEU A 115 29.20 9.90 39.81
C LEU A 115 28.70 10.88 40.88
N GLU A 116 28.14 10.39 41.99
CA GLU A 116 27.72 11.23 43.12
C GLU A 116 28.91 11.95 43.79
N GLU A 117 30.03 11.24 43.97
CA GLU A 117 31.27 11.83 44.51
C GLU A 117 31.90 12.86 43.58
N MET A 118 31.81 12.63 42.27
CA MET A 118 32.42 13.47 41.25
C MET A 118 31.50 14.56 40.70
N ASN A 119 30.26 14.65 41.22
CA ASN A 119 29.20 15.52 40.74
C ASN A 119 29.58 17.01 40.69
N ASP A 120 30.27 17.49 41.74
CA ASP A 120 30.71 18.89 41.85
C ASP A 120 31.97 19.19 41.01
N ARG A 121 32.63 18.15 40.49
CA ARG A 121 33.90 18.24 39.76
C ARG A 121 33.73 18.12 38.25
N LEU A 122 32.55 17.73 37.77
CA LEU A 122 32.24 17.50 36.36
C LEU A 122 31.23 18.53 35.85
N SER A 123 31.56 19.15 34.72
CA SER A 123 30.62 19.98 33.96
C SER A 123 29.55 19.12 33.25
N ALA A 124 28.44 19.74 32.84
CA ALA A 124 27.40 19.07 32.05
C ALA A 124 27.97 18.51 30.72
N ARG A 125 28.90 19.23 30.10
CA ARG A 125 29.62 18.82 28.89
C ARG A 125 30.47 17.58 29.15
N GLU A 126 31.23 17.54 30.24
CA GLU A 126 32.05 16.39 30.61
C GLU A 126 31.20 15.16 30.93
N LEU A 127 30.04 15.32 31.56
CA LEU A 127 29.09 14.23 31.79
C LEU A 127 28.55 13.64 30.48
N GLN A 128 28.26 14.48 29.48
CA GLN A 128 27.90 14.01 28.13
C GLN A 128 29.08 13.30 27.45
N LEU A 129 30.32 13.78 27.63
CA LEU A 129 31.51 13.12 27.09
C LEU A 129 31.78 11.77 27.76
N VAL A 130 31.51 11.62 29.07
CA VAL A 130 31.58 10.33 29.77
C VAL A 130 30.57 9.34 29.16
N LEU A 131 29.34 9.80 28.87
CA LEU A 131 28.33 8.99 28.18
C LEU A 131 28.81 8.52 26.79
N VAL A 132 29.30 9.45 25.97
CA VAL A 132 29.86 9.14 24.64
C VAL A 132 31.02 8.15 24.77
N TYR A 133 31.90 8.36 25.73
CA TYR A 133 33.09 7.54 25.92
C TYR A 133 32.77 6.07 26.25
N PHE A 134 31.86 5.80 27.17
CA PHE A 134 31.43 4.44 27.49
C PHE A 134 30.53 3.83 26.40
N SER A 135 29.99 4.65 25.50
CA SER A 135 29.21 4.16 24.36
C SER A 135 30.03 3.61 23.19
N GLN A 136 31.35 3.82 23.20
CA GLN A 136 32.22 3.41 22.08
C GLN A 136 32.55 1.92 22.06
N ASP A 137 33.08 1.49 20.92
CA ASP A 137 33.41 0.10 20.64
C ASP A 137 34.45 -0.51 21.59
N GLY A 138 34.11 -1.65 22.18
CA GLY A 138 34.95 -2.38 23.12
C GLY A 138 34.85 -1.90 24.57
N ARG A 139 33.83 -1.09 24.88
CA ARG A 139 33.55 -0.53 26.20
C ARG A 139 32.24 -1.11 26.76
N ASP A 140 32.02 -0.92 28.06
CA ASP A 140 30.83 -1.45 28.71
C ASP A 140 29.60 -0.57 28.41
N SER A 141 28.78 -1.00 27.45
CA SER A 141 27.53 -0.33 27.09
C SER A 141 26.55 -0.24 28.27
N TRP A 142 26.65 -1.15 29.25
CA TRP A 142 25.84 -1.08 30.47
C TRP A 142 26.27 0.10 31.36
N CYS A 143 27.56 0.39 31.44
CA CYS A 143 28.07 1.56 32.16
C CYS A 143 27.53 2.87 31.56
N ALA A 144 27.42 2.97 30.23
CA ALA A 144 26.79 4.13 29.58
C ALA A 144 25.30 4.29 29.96
N LEU A 145 24.55 3.17 30.05
CA LEU A 145 23.16 3.18 30.48
C LEU A 145 23.00 3.62 31.95
N GLU A 146 23.89 3.17 32.83
CA GLU A 146 23.91 3.57 34.26
C GLU A 146 24.28 5.04 34.45
N VAL A 147 25.28 5.54 33.71
CA VAL A 147 25.64 6.97 33.69
C VAL A 147 24.42 7.81 33.28
N PHE A 148 23.68 7.36 32.26
CA PHE A 148 22.46 8.03 31.82
C PHE A 148 21.33 8.01 32.87
N ASP A 149 21.10 6.87 33.54
CA ASP A 149 20.10 6.77 34.61
C ASP A 149 20.42 7.72 35.77
N TRP A 150 21.69 7.79 36.16
CA TRP A 150 22.14 8.72 37.19
C TRP A 150 21.88 10.18 36.80
N LEU A 151 22.25 10.57 35.57
CA LEU A 151 21.97 11.92 35.05
C LEU A 151 20.47 12.25 35.11
N ARG A 152 19.62 11.27 34.83
CA ARG A 152 18.17 11.46 34.89
C ARG A 152 17.67 11.63 36.33
N LYS A 153 18.16 10.82 37.26
CA LYS A 153 17.80 10.93 38.70
C LYS A 153 18.18 12.31 39.27
N GLU A 154 19.32 12.85 38.84
CA GLU A 154 19.79 14.19 39.20
C GLU A 154 19.11 15.32 38.39
N ASN A 155 18.14 15.01 37.53
CA ASN A 155 17.43 15.96 36.67
C ASN A 155 18.38 16.81 35.79
N LYS A 156 19.51 16.21 35.37
CA LYS A 156 20.52 16.80 34.48
C LYS A 156 20.35 16.43 33.01
N VAL A 157 19.28 15.71 32.68
CA VAL A 157 18.96 15.31 31.31
C VAL A 157 18.16 16.43 30.64
N ASP A 158 18.84 17.18 29.79
CA ASP A 158 18.22 18.14 28.88
C ASP A 158 17.82 17.47 27.55
N LYS A 159 17.24 18.28 26.64
CA LYS A 159 16.79 17.80 25.33
C LYS A 159 17.97 17.27 24.49
N GLU A 160 19.12 17.91 24.57
CA GLU A 160 20.33 17.55 23.82
C GLU A 160 20.89 16.21 24.30
N THR A 161 20.92 15.98 25.62
CA THR A 161 21.34 14.71 26.23
C THR A 161 20.40 13.56 25.87
N MET A 162 19.08 13.82 25.76
CA MET A 162 18.12 12.84 25.23
C MET A 162 18.37 12.52 23.76
N GLU A 163 18.61 13.54 22.91
CA GLU A 163 18.91 13.36 21.49
C GLU A 163 20.23 12.59 21.28
N LEU A 164 21.25 12.90 22.09
CA LEU A 164 22.53 12.19 22.12
C LEU A 164 22.34 10.72 22.50
N MET A 165 21.54 10.43 23.52
CA MET A 165 21.25 9.06 23.92
C MET A 165 20.55 8.29 22.80
N VAL A 166 19.58 8.89 22.12
CA VAL A 166 18.92 8.27 20.96
C VAL A 166 19.90 8.04 19.81
N ALA A 167 20.88 8.92 19.59
CA ALA A 167 21.92 8.76 18.57
C ALA A 167 22.87 7.60 18.89
N ILE A 168 23.34 7.52 20.14
CA ILE A 168 24.17 6.42 20.66
C ILE A 168 23.44 5.07 20.46
N MET A 169 22.16 5.03 20.82
CA MET A 169 21.32 3.86 20.66
C MET A 169 21.16 3.41 19.22
N CYS A 170 20.87 4.36 18.31
CA CYS A 170 20.86 4.06 16.88
C CYS A 170 22.21 3.51 16.40
N GLY A 171 23.32 3.98 16.97
CA GLY A 171 24.67 3.46 16.71
C GLY A 171 24.82 2.00 17.13
N TRP A 172 24.46 1.65 18.37
CA TRP A 172 24.51 0.28 18.87
C TRP A 172 23.62 -0.67 18.06
N VAL A 173 22.39 -0.26 17.75
CA VAL A 173 21.46 -1.06 16.92
C VAL A 173 22.01 -1.26 15.52
N LYS A 174 22.52 -0.20 14.86
CA LYS A 174 23.16 -0.32 13.53
C LYS A 174 24.29 -1.33 13.55
N LYS A 175 25.11 -1.31 14.61
CA LYS A 175 26.23 -2.24 14.75
C LYS A 175 25.75 -3.68 14.90
N LEU A 176 24.77 -3.95 15.76
CA LEU A 176 24.18 -5.29 15.90
C LEU A 176 23.63 -5.81 14.56
N ILE A 177 22.97 -4.96 13.78
CA ILE A 177 22.47 -5.31 12.44
C ILE A 177 23.64 -5.63 11.48
N GLN A 178 24.69 -4.80 11.46
CA GLN A 178 25.87 -5.01 10.60
C GLN A 178 26.64 -6.30 10.95
N GLU A 179 26.72 -6.62 12.24
CA GLU A 179 27.37 -7.83 12.75
C GLU A 179 26.48 -9.09 12.62
N GLN A 180 25.30 -8.97 12.01
CA GLN A 180 24.33 -10.05 11.79
C GLN A 180 23.86 -10.72 13.08
N HIS A 181 23.75 -9.95 14.16
CA HIS A 181 23.11 -10.39 15.39
C HIS A 181 21.62 -10.67 15.19
N GLY A 182 21.06 -11.55 16.03
CA GLY A 182 19.65 -11.91 15.94
C GLY A 182 18.75 -10.76 16.37
N ALA A 183 17.49 -10.76 15.90
CA ALA A 183 16.47 -9.82 16.37
C ALA A 183 16.29 -9.85 17.90
N SER A 184 16.55 -10.99 18.55
CA SER A 184 16.58 -11.12 20.02
C SER A 184 17.58 -10.17 20.64
N ASP A 185 18.81 -10.09 20.12
CA ASP A 185 19.90 -9.30 20.71
C ASP A 185 19.55 -7.80 20.68
N VAL A 186 18.89 -7.34 19.62
CA VAL A 186 18.39 -5.96 19.51
C VAL A 186 17.25 -5.69 20.49
N VAL A 187 16.37 -6.67 20.69
CA VAL A 187 15.30 -6.56 21.69
C VAL A 187 15.85 -6.62 23.12
N ASP A 188 16.85 -7.46 23.39
CA ASP A 188 17.55 -7.52 24.69
C ASP A 188 18.15 -6.16 25.03
N LEU A 189 18.77 -5.49 24.06
CA LEU A 189 19.27 -4.13 24.22
C LEU A 189 18.15 -3.14 24.59
N LEU A 190 16.98 -3.21 23.92
CA LEU A 190 15.83 -2.35 24.26
C LEU A 190 15.25 -2.63 25.65
N VAL A 191 15.28 -3.89 26.10
CA VAL A 191 14.84 -4.27 27.45
C VAL A 191 15.81 -3.73 28.51
N ASP A 192 17.12 -3.81 28.26
CA ASP A 192 18.13 -3.25 29.14
C ASP A 192 18.01 -1.73 29.28
N MET A 193 17.65 -1.04 28.19
CA MET A 193 17.31 0.38 28.26
C MET A 193 16.11 0.66 29.16
N ASP A 194 15.05 -0.15 29.06
CA ASP A 194 13.87 0.00 29.92
C ASP A 194 14.22 -0.22 31.40
N CYS A 195 15.17 -1.12 31.69
CA CYS A 195 15.66 -1.39 33.04
C CYS A 195 16.37 -0.16 33.65
N VAL A 196 17.09 0.61 32.83
CA VAL A 196 17.65 1.91 33.23
C VAL A 196 16.63 3.05 33.09
N GLY A 197 15.34 2.74 32.94
CA GLY A 197 14.19 3.64 32.87
C GLY A 197 14.08 4.47 31.58
N LEU A 198 14.91 4.20 30.58
CA LEU A 198 14.74 4.72 29.23
C LEU A 198 13.64 3.91 28.56
N ARG A 199 12.39 4.26 28.82
CA ARG A 199 11.24 3.53 28.26
C ARG A 199 11.25 3.61 26.72
N PRO A 200 11.49 2.50 26.01
CA PRO A 200 11.46 2.51 24.55
C PRO A 200 10.00 2.59 24.08
N GLY A 201 9.47 3.81 23.99
CA GLY A 201 8.16 4.05 23.38
C GLY A 201 8.14 3.72 21.88
N PHE A 202 6.96 3.83 21.25
CA PHE A 202 6.80 3.54 19.82
C PHE A 202 7.82 4.26 18.92
N SER A 203 8.21 5.51 19.25
CA SER A 203 9.22 6.26 18.47
C SER A 203 10.59 5.56 18.39
N MET A 204 10.98 4.83 19.43
CA MET A 204 12.24 4.07 19.42
C MET A 204 12.10 2.84 18.52
N ILE A 205 11.00 2.11 18.63
CA ILE A 205 10.72 0.92 17.81
C ILE A 205 10.61 1.30 16.33
N GLU A 206 9.96 2.42 16.03
CA GLU A 206 9.86 3.00 14.70
C GLU A 206 11.25 3.26 14.09
N LYS A 207 12.17 3.82 14.88
CA LYS A 207 13.57 4.04 14.47
C LYS A 207 14.29 2.73 14.20
N VAL A 208 14.18 1.73 15.07
CA VAL A 208 14.81 0.41 14.85
C VAL A 208 14.27 -0.25 13.58
N ILE A 209 12.95 -0.22 13.35
CA ILE A 209 12.34 -0.72 12.10
C ILE A 209 12.93 0.01 10.89
N SER A 210 13.04 1.34 10.96
CA SER A 210 13.62 2.15 9.88
C SER A 210 15.09 1.81 9.62
N LEU A 211 15.87 1.55 10.68
CA LEU A 211 17.27 1.14 10.56
C LEU A 211 17.42 -0.20 9.84
N TYR A 212 16.63 -1.22 10.19
CA TYR A 212 16.62 -2.47 9.44
C TYR A 212 16.23 -2.24 7.98
N TRP A 213 15.25 -1.37 7.73
CA TRP A 213 14.76 -1.06 6.38
C TRP A 213 15.82 -0.36 5.51
N GLU A 214 16.49 0.64 6.05
CA GLU A 214 17.57 1.41 5.39
C GLU A 214 18.80 0.54 5.10
N MET A 215 19.09 -0.42 5.98
CA MET A 215 20.19 -1.37 5.81
C MET A 215 19.85 -2.51 4.85
N GLY A 216 18.60 -2.60 4.36
CA GLY A 216 18.14 -3.63 3.43
C GLY A 216 17.81 -4.98 4.08
N GLU A 217 17.90 -5.09 5.41
CA GLU A 217 17.65 -6.30 6.20
C GLU A 217 16.14 -6.44 6.50
N LYS A 218 15.34 -6.65 5.45
CA LYS A 218 13.87 -6.69 5.53
C LYS A 218 13.35 -7.85 6.38
N GLU A 219 13.94 -9.03 6.23
CA GLU A 219 13.61 -10.21 7.04
C GLU A 219 13.98 -9.99 8.51
N GLY A 220 15.09 -9.28 8.77
CA GLY A 220 15.49 -8.84 10.11
C GLY A 220 14.45 -7.91 10.74
N ALA A 221 13.89 -6.97 9.97
CA ALA A 221 12.81 -6.09 10.43
C ALA A 221 11.56 -6.88 10.84
N VAL A 222 11.17 -7.89 10.04
CA VAL A 222 10.03 -8.78 10.35
C VAL A 222 10.28 -9.55 11.65
N ALA A 223 11.46 -10.17 11.78
CA ALA A 223 11.83 -10.92 12.98
C ALA A 223 11.88 -10.03 14.23
N PHE A 224 12.36 -8.78 14.08
CA PHE A 224 12.37 -7.79 15.15
C PHE A 224 10.96 -7.46 15.64
N VAL A 225 10.02 -7.13 14.74
CA VAL A 225 8.64 -6.84 15.13
C VAL A 225 7.96 -8.07 15.74
N GLU A 226 8.23 -9.25 15.19
CA GLU A 226 7.73 -10.52 15.74
C GLU A 226 8.19 -10.71 17.19
N GLU A 227 9.46 -10.44 17.49
CA GLU A 227 10.02 -10.56 18.84
C GLU A 227 9.48 -9.48 19.79
N VAL A 228 9.31 -8.25 19.31
CA VAL A 228 8.66 -7.16 20.07
C VAL A 228 7.25 -7.55 20.51
N LEU A 229 6.45 -8.11 19.60
CA LEU A 229 5.10 -8.58 19.89
C LEU A 229 5.09 -9.80 20.81
N ARG A 230 6.04 -10.72 20.63
CA ARG A 230 6.18 -11.94 21.45
C ARG A 230 6.50 -11.61 22.90
N ARG A 231 7.40 -10.65 23.15
CA ARG A 231 7.78 -10.21 24.51
C ARG A 231 6.81 -9.21 25.12
N GLY A 232 5.96 -8.60 24.31
CA GLY A 232 4.97 -7.62 24.78
C GLY A 232 5.62 -6.37 25.35
N ILE A 233 6.69 -5.88 24.70
CA ILE A 233 7.38 -4.64 25.12
C ILE A 233 6.35 -3.50 25.13
N PRO A 234 6.22 -2.73 26.22
CA PRO A 234 5.24 -1.65 26.30
C PRO A 234 5.67 -0.48 25.41
N TYR A 235 5.08 -0.39 24.21
CA TYR A 235 5.31 0.72 23.27
C TYR A 235 4.11 1.68 23.15
N ALA A 236 2.98 1.36 23.77
CA ALA A 236 1.79 2.19 23.80
C ALA A 236 1.87 3.21 24.95
N GLU A 237 1.67 4.49 24.66
CA GLU A 237 1.50 5.52 25.69
C GLU A 237 0.08 5.45 26.29
N ALA A 238 -0.05 5.79 27.57
CA ALA A 238 -1.31 5.66 28.33
C ALA A 238 -2.46 6.55 27.79
N ASP A 239 -2.15 7.55 26.95
CA ASP A 239 -3.12 8.50 26.38
C ASP A 239 -3.55 8.17 24.93
N ASP A 240 -3.10 7.05 24.37
CA ASP A 240 -3.35 6.69 22.96
C ASP A 240 -4.76 6.07 22.74
N LEU A 241 -5.77 6.66 23.38
CA LEU A 241 -7.20 6.31 23.27
C LEU A 241 -7.74 6.43 21.84
N GLU A 242 -6.99 7.04 20.92
CA GLU A 242 -7.37 7.23 19.52
C GLU A 242 -6.63 6.34 18.52
N GLY A 243 -5.60 5.58 18.89
CA GLY A 243 -4.99 4.56 18.01
C GLY A 243 -4.55 5.07 16.64
N HIS A 244 -4.14 6.34 16.55
CA HIS A 244 -3.77 7.01 15.28
C HIS A 244 -2.34 6.72 14.84
N LYS A 245 -1.48 6.18 15.71
CA LYS A 245 -0.17 5.64 15.34
C LYS A 245 -0.29 4.12 15.21
N GLY A 246 -0.25 3.63 13.98
CA GLY A 246 -0.16 2.19 13.73
C GLY A 246 1.08 1.64 14.42
N GLY A 247 0.91 0.77 15.41
CA GLY A 247 2.03 0.20 16.16
C GLY A 247 3.02 -0.57 15.28
N PRO A 248 4.02 -1.24 15.88
CA PRO A 248 5.15 -1.82 15.15
C PRO A 248 4.77 -2.64 13.91
N THR A 249 3.69 -3.43 13.98
CA THR A 249 3.20 -4.20 12.83
C THR A 249 2.70 -3.30 11.70
N GLY A 250 1.88 -2.31 12.04
CA GLY A 250 1.26 -1.41 11.07
C GLY A 250 2.28 -0.49 10.42
N TYR A 251 3.28 -0.06 11.19
CA TYR A 251 4.40 0.72 10.67
C TYR A 251 5.28 -0.08 9.70
N LEU A 252 5.64 -1.30 10.06
CA LEU A 252 6.41 -2.18 9.17
C LEU A 252 5.62 -2.49 7.89
N ALA A 253 4.34 -2.83 8.01
CA ALA A 253 3.47 -3.04 6.86
C ALA A 253 3.36 -1.78 5.99
N TRP A 254 3.29 -0.59 6.60
CA TRP A 254 3.30 0.68 5.86
C TRP A 254 4.65 0.93 5.16
N LYS A 255 5.79 0.64 5.81
CA LYS A 255 7.13 0.69 5.21
C LYS A 255 7.30 -0.26 4.03
N MET A 256 6.67 -1.43 4.08
CA MET A 256 6.60 -2.36 2.93
C MET A 256 5.86 -1.76 1.74
N MET A 257 4.84 -0.94 2.02
CA MET A 257 4.02 -0.29 1.02
C MET A 257 4.56 1.07 0.54
N GLU A 258 5.62 1.61 1.18
CA GLU A 258 6.14 2.95 0.87
C GLU A 258 6.59 3.05 -0.59
N GLU A 259 5.66 3.54 -1.41
CA GLU A 259 5.93 4.45 -2.52
C GLU A 259 6.08 5.85 -1.92
N CYS A 260 7.05 6.66 -2.33
CA CYS A 260 7.19 8.05 -1.90
C CYS A 260 5.94 8.90 -2.23
N ILE A 261 4.84 8.83 -1.46
CA ILE A 261 3.75 9.82 -1.49
C ILE A 261 3.11 9.97 -0.10
N THR A 262 3.12 11.22 0.37
CA THR A 262 2.49 11.76 1.57
C THR A 262 0.98 11.48 1.64
N PHE A 263 0.55 10.82 2.73
CA PHE A 263 -0.85 10.63 3.09
C PHE A 263 -1.39 11.89 3.78
N ARG A 264 -1.93 12.86 3.04
CA ARG A 264 -2.84 13.89 3.58
C ARG A 264 -3.67 14.53 2.47
N TYR A 265 -5.00 14.33 2.52
CA TYR A 265 -6.05 14.96 1.70
C TYR A 265 -5.93 14.84 0.17
N LEU A 266 -6.68 13.92 -0.44
CA LEU A 266 -7.29 14.15 -1.77
C LEU A 266 -8.30 13.05 -2.11
N LEU A 267 -9.43 13.03 -1.40
CA LEU A 267 -10.64 12.35 -1.88
C LEU A 267 -11.54 13.28 -2.71
N ILE A 268 -11.40 14.60 -2.63
CA ILE A 268 -12.34 15.51 -3.30
C ILE A 268 -11.62 16.83 -3.64
N SER A 269 -11.75 17.25 -4.90
CA SER A 269 -11.68 18.64 -5.45
C SER A 269 -10.72 18.78 -6.63
N ASP A 270 -11.19 18.54 -7.86
CA ASP A 270 -11.05 19.55 -8.93
C ASP A 270 -12.02 19.31 -10.11
N PRO A 271 -12.76 20.33 -10.60
CA PRO A 271 -13.90 20.15 -11.51
C PRO A 271 -13.62 20.44 -13.00
N ASN A 272 -12.38 20.48 -13.48
CA ASN A 272 -12.09 20.78 -14.91
C ASN A 272 -11.08 19.81 -15.52
N ILE A 273 -11.54 18.69 -16.10
CA ILE A 273 -10.69 17.78 -16.89
C ILE A 273 -11.47 17.25 -18.10
N GLU A 274 -11.05 17.68 -19.30
CA GLU A 274 -11.54 17.19 -20.59
C GLU A 274 -10.85 15.88 -21.01
N LEU A 275 -11.67 14.84 -21.19
CA LEU A 275 -11.72 13.89 -22.31
C LEU A 275 -10.41 13.41 -22.98
N GLU A 276 -10.00 12.16 -22.69
CA GLU A 276 -9.79 11.15 -23.75
C GLU A 276 -9.78 9.70 -23.22
N LEU A 277 -10.87 9.00 -23.53
CA LEU A 277 -11.03 7.55 -23.73
C LEU A 277 -10.24 6.57 -22.85
N TYR A 278 -11.01 5.97 -21.94
CA TYR A 278 -11.08 4.51 -21.75
C TYR A 278 -10.21 3.87 -20.66
N TYR A 279 -9.97 4.51 -19.50
CA TYR A 279 -9.35 3.81 -18.37
C TYR A 279 -9.97 4.04 -16.97
N PRO A 280 -10.11 2.96 -16.17
CA PRO A 280 -10.42 3.04 -14.74
C PRO A 280 -9.17 3.47 -13.98
N ASN A 281 -8.98 4.80 -13.91
CA ASN A 281 -7.97 5.47 -13.10
C ASN A 281 -8.61 6.45 -12.09
N CYS A 282 -9.86 6.23 -11.71
CA CYS A 282 -10.51 7.01 -10.65
C CYS A 282 -10.14 6.42 -9.28
N LEU A 283 -8.97 6.81 -8.77
CA LEU A 283 -8.72 7.19 -7.36
C LEU A 283 -7.25 7.49 -7.03
N PHE A 284 -6.30 7.38 -7.97
CA PHE A 284 -4.91 7.73 -7.69
C PHE A 284 -4.35 8.60 -8.81
N GLY A 285 -4.17 9.89 -8.49
CA GLY A 285 -3.59 10.90 -9.36
C GLY A 285 -2.15 10.57 -9.75
N ASN A 286 -1.79 11.06 -10.94
CA ASN A 286 -0.47 10.96 -11.57
C ASN A 286 0.67 11.49 -10.68
N CYS A 287 1.64 10.63 -10.37
CA CYS A 287 3.03 11.04 -10.16
C CYS A 287 3.85 10.51 -11.34
N ASN A 288 4.26 11.41 -12.24
CA ASN A 288 5.10 11.08 -13.40
C ASN A 288 6.50 11.72 -13.28
N SER A 289 7.02 11.83 -12.06
CA SER A 289 8.44 12.05 -11.82
C SER A 289 8.84 11.37 -10.51
N LEU A 290 10.09 10.88 -10.50
CA LEU A 290 10.76 10.07 -9.48
C LEU A 290 10.45 8.56 -9.53
N ILE A 291 11.54 7.80 -9.47
CA ILE A 291 11.66 6.34 -9.58
C ILE A 291 10.58 5.68 -8.69
N LEU A 292 9.56 5.06 -9.30
CA LEU A 292 8.64 4.17 -8.60
C LEU A 292 9.43 2.92 -8.19
N VAL A 293 9.79 2.82 -6.92
CA VAL A 293 9.97 1.51 -6.31
C VAL A 293 8.55 1.00 -6.06
N GLU A 294 8.12 -0.03 -6.79
CA GLU A 294 6.82 -0.67 -6.54
C GLU A 294 6.82 -1.18 -5.08
N GLY A 295 5.86 -0.70 -4.28
CA GLY A 295 5.70 -1.15 -2.90
C GLY A 295 5.31 -2.64 -2.86
N ASP A 296 5.85 -3.39 -1.90
CA ASP A 296 5.51 -4.80 -1.69
C ASP A 296 4.18 -4.94 -0.92
N TYR A 297 3.07 -4.66 -1.61
CA TYR A 297 1.73 -4.76 -1.02
C TYR A 297 1.41 -6.19 -0.58
N LYS A 298 1.77 -7.18 -1.39
CA LYS A 298 1.53 -8.59 -1.07
C LYS A 298 2.32 -9.04 0.15
N GLY A 299 3.54 -8.55 0.32
CA GLY A 299 4.35 -8.76 1.52
C GLY A 299 3.70 -8.15 2.76
N ALA A 300 3.21 -6.91 2.68
CA ALA A 300 2.51 -6.25 3.79
C ALA A 300 1.24 -7.03 4.22
N ILE A 301 0.47 -7.54 3.25
CA ILE A 301 -0.72 -8.37 3.52
C ILE A 301 -0.31 -9.66 4.25
N ARG A 302 0.68 -10.39 3.70
CA ARG A 302 1.17 -11.65 4.29
C ARG A 302 1.74 -11.46 5.69
N LEU A 303 2.46 -10.36 5.93
CA LEU A 303 3.04 -10.03 7.24
C LEU A 303 1.97 -9.98 8.33
N VAL A 304 0.93 -9.17 8.11
CA VAL A 304 -0.11 -8.95 9.13
C VAL A 304 -0.94 -10.23 9.36
N ILE A 305 -1.26 -10.96 8.29
CA ILE A 305 -1.92 -12.27 8.38
C ILE A 305 -1.05 -13.26 9.17
N HIS A 306 0.23 -13.35 8.82
CA HIS A 306 1.17 -14.26 9.47
C HIS A 306 1.27 -14.00 10.96
N PHE A 307 1.43 -12.74 11.39
CA PHE A 307 1.51 -12.42 12.81
C PHE A 307 0.25 -12.83 13.57
N ARG A 308 -0.94 -12.58 13.01
CA ARG A 308 -2.20 -13.00 13.63
C ARG A 308 -2.34 -14.52 13.68
N GLU A 309 -1.99 -15.23 12.62
CA GLU A 309 -2.04 -16.70 12.56
C GLU A 309 -1.01 -17.36 13.48
N SER A 310 0.14 -16.72 13.71
CA SER A 310 1.16 -17.13 14.67
C SER A 310 0.76 -16.86 16.14
N GLY A 311 -0.46 -16.39 16.39
CA GLY A 311 -1.00 -16.14 17.72
C GLY A 311 -0.54 -14.81 18.35
N LEU A 312 0.16 -13.97 17.59
CA LEU A 312 0.49 -12.61 18.01
C LEU A 312 -0.77 -11.74 17.93
N LYS A 313 -0.74 -10.60 18.62
CA LYS A 313 -1.82 -9.62 18.61
C LYS A 313 -1.37 -8.33 17.91
N PRO A 314 -1.40 -8.29 16.56
CA PRO A 314 -1.23 -7.04 15.84
C PRO A 314 -2.22 -5.98 16.31
N GLU A 315 -1.81 -4.72 16.15
CA GLU A 315 -2.66 -3.58 16.45
C GLU A 315 -3.82 -3.50 15.46
N VAL A 316 -4.97 -2.96 15.90
CA VAL A 316 -6.16 -2.83 15.05
C VAL A 316 -5.88 -2.04 13.77
N TYR A 317 -5.07 -0.98 13.88
CA TYR A 317 -4.66 -0.17 12.74
C TYR A 317 -3.79 -0.96 11.74
N SER A 318 -3.06 -1.97 12.18
CA SER A 318 -2.20 -2.82 11.33
C SER A 318 -3.03 -3.62 10.33
N TYR A 319 -4.21 -4.12 10.74
CA TYR A 319 -5.17 -4.72 9.82
C TYR A 319 -5.72 -3.69 8.81
N LEU A 320 -5.97 -2.44 9.25
CA LEU A 320 -6.44 -1.38 8.37
C LEU A 320 -5.39 -1.00 7.30
N VAL A 321 -4.10 -1.03 7.65
CA VAL A 321 -2.98 -0.86 6.71
C VAL A 321 -2.95 -2.01 5.71
N ALA A 322 -3.05 -3.26 6.18
CA ALA A 322 -3.10 -4.44 5.30
C ALA A 322 -4.31 -4.42 4.37
N MET A 323 -5.49 -3.97 4.83
CA MET A 323 -6.65 -3.78 3.95
C MET A 323 -6.38 -2.74 2.86
N THR A 324 -5.68 -1.64 3.18
CA THR A 324 -5.25 -0.67 2.17
C THR A 324 -4.27 -1.29 1.17
N ALA A 325 -3.37 -2.17 1.63
CA ALA A 325 -2.47 -2.94 0.75
C ALA A 325 -3.25 -3.84 -0.22
N VAL A 326 -4.32 -4.52 0.24
CA VAL A 326 -5.21 -5.32 -0.63
C VAL A 326 -5.81 -4.46 -1.74
N VAL A 327 -6.32 -3.27 -1.41
CA VAL A 327 -6.89 -2.35 -2.41
C VAL A 327 -5.84 -1.94 -3.45
N LYS A 328 -4.62 -1.60 -3.00
CA LYS A 328 -3.50 -1.23 -3.88
C LYS A 328 -3.08 -2.37 -4.80
N GLU A 329 -2.93 -3.57 -4.26
CA GLU A 329 -2.58 -4.77 -5.03
C GLU A 329 -3.65 -5.10 -6.09
N LEU A 330 -4.93 -5.05 -5.73
CA LEU A 330 -6.03 -5.25 -6.69
C LEU A 330 -6.03 -4.20 -7.80
N ASN A 331 -5.66 -2.96 -7.48
CA ASN A 331 -5.58 -1.89 -8.47
C ASN A 331 -4.41 -2.10 -9.45
N GLU A 332 -3.22 -2.46 -8.97
CA GLU A 332 -2.08 -2.79 -9.82
C GLU A 332 -2.34 -4.04 -10.68
N PHE A 333 -2.94 -5.07 -10.08
CA PHE A 333 -3.41 -6.24 -10.80
C PHE A 333 -4.39 -5.87 -11.92
N ALA A 334 -5.37 -4.99 -11.64
CA ALA A 334 -6.32 -4.52 -12.65
C ALA A 334 -5.64 -3.70 -13.76
N LYS A 335 -4.62 -2.89 -13.45
CA LYS A 335 -3.82 -2.15 -14.46
C LYS A 335 -3.01 -3.12 -15.34
N ALA A 336 -2.35 -4.10 -14.73
CA ALA A 336 -1.57 -5.12 -15.42
C ALA A 336 -2.45 -5.91 -16.41
N LEU A 337 -3.63 -6.37 -15.96
CA LEU A 337 -4.59 -7.08 -16.82
C LEU A 337 -5.07 -6.24 -18.01
N ARG A 338 -5.27 -4.92 -17.83
CA ARG A 338 -5.67 -4.06 -18.94
C ARG A 338 -4.53 -3.88 -19.95
N LYS A 339 -3.30 -3.70 -19.45
CA LYS A 339 -2.10 -3.60 -20.30
C LYS A 339 -1.91 -4.89 -21.11
N LEU A 340 -2.08 -6.04 -20.48
CA LEU A 340 -2.07 -7.35 -21.14
C LEU A 340 -3.13 -7.44 -22.24
N LYS A 341 -4.40 -7.10 -21.93
CA LYS A 341 -5.49 -7.07 -22.93
C LYS A 341 -5.22 -6.12 -24.09
N SER A 342 -4.49 -5.02 -23.86
CA SER A 342 -4.10 -4.10 -24.93
C SER A 342 -3.08 -4.71 -25.89
N TYR A 343 -2.11 -5.48 -25.39
CA TYR A 343 -1.13 -6.19 -26.22
C TYR A 343 -1.78 -7.29 -27.06
N VAL A 344 -2.75 -8.01 -26.49
CA VAL A 344 -3.53 -9.01 -27.23
C VAL A 344 -4.29 -8.35 -28.39
N ARG A 345 -4.95 -7.21 -28.16
CA ARG A 345 -5.66 -6.46 -29.23
C ARG A 345 -4.73 -5.93 -30.31
N ALA A 346 -3.49 -5.60 -29.96
CA ALA A 346 -2.46 -5.16 -30.90
C ALA A 346 -1.80 -6.31 -31.68
N GLY A 347 -2.14 -7.57 -31.36
CA GLY A 347 -1.51 -8.76 -31.96
C GLY A 347 -0.05 -8.97 -31.52
N LEU A 348 0.38 -8.32 -30.42
CA LEU A 348 1.74 -8.40 -29.88
C LEU A 348 1.90 -9.57 -28.89
N ALA A 349 0.80 -10.12 -28.38
CA ALA A 349 0.74 -11.29 -27.52
C ALA A 349 -0.25 -12.32 -28.07
N SER A 350 -0.08 -13.59 -27.73
CA SER A 350 -1.08 -14.63 -27.99
C SER A 350 -2.37 -14.32 -27.22
N GLU A 351 -3.49 -14.86 -27.70
CA GLU A 351 -4.74 -14.85 -26.94
C GLU A 351 -4.53 -15.57 -25.59
N LEU A 352 -5.11 -15.03 -24.53
CA LEU A 352 -5.04 -15.65 -23.20
C LEU A 352 -5.75 -17.00 -23.27
N ASP A 353 -5.08 -18.04 -22.79
CA ASP A 353 -5.71 -19.36 -22.69
C ASP A 353 -6.64 -19.42 -21.46
N LEU A 354 -7.34 -20.56 -21.32
CA LEU A 354 -8.24 -20.76 -20.19
C LEU A 354 -7.48 -20.80 -18.85
N GLU A 355 -6.24 -21.31 -18.84
CA GLU A 355 -5.42 -21.45 -17.65
C GLU A 355 -4.97 -20.08 -17.11
N ASP A 356 -4.57 -19.16 -17.99
CA ASP A 356 -4.22 -17.78 -17.68
C ASP A 356 -5.40 -17.02 -17.05
N VAL A 357 -6.61 -17.23 -17.57
CA VAL A 357 -7.83 -16.62 -17.04
C VAL A 357 -8.17 -17.18 -15.66
N GLU A 358 -8.11 -18.49 -15.49
CA GLU A 358 -8.34 -19.15 -14.19
C GLU A 358 -7.33 -18.71 -13.13
N LEU A 359 -6.05 -18.57 -13.50
CA LEU A 359 -5.01 -18.09 -12.60
C LEU A 359 -5.27 -16.64 -12.15
N ALA A 360 -5.69 -15.78 -13.09
CA ALA A 360 -6.03 -14.39 -12.80
C ALA A 360 -7.25 -14.29 -11.87
N GLU A 361 -8.29 -15.09 -12.11
CA GLU A 361 -9.48 -15.13 -11.26
C GLU A 361 -9.20 -15.68 -9.87
N LYS A 362 -8.36 -16.73 -9.77
CA LYS A 362 -7.91 -17.29 -8.50
C LYS A 362 -7.13 -16.25 -7.69
N TYR A 363 -6.16 -15.59 -8.32
CA TYR A 363 -5.37 -14.54 -7.66
C TYR A 363 -6.24 -13.42 -7.09
N GLN A 364 -7.20 -12.93 -7.89
CA GLN A 364 -8.15 -11.91 -7.42
C GLN A 364 -9.01 -12.42 -6.27
N SER A 365 -9.49 -13.67 -6.35
CA SER A 365 -10.34 -14.28 -5.32
C SER A 365 -9.59 -14.46 -3.99
N ASP A 366 -8.32 -14.88 -4.03
CA ASP A 366 -7.47 -15.03 -2.85
C ASP A 366 -7.26 -13.67 -2.16
N LEU A 367 -6.98 -12.60 -2.93
CA LEU A 367 -6.85 -11.24 -2.38
C LEU A 367 -8.14 -10.71 -1.76
N LEU A 368 -9.29 -10.98 -2.39
CA LEU A 368 -10.60 -10.61 -1.82
C LEU A 368 -10.86 -11.37 -0.51
N ALA A 369 -10.51 -12.66 -0.43
CA ALA A 369 -10.63 -13.44 0.77
C ALA A 369 -9.74 -12.88 1.91
N ASP A 370 -8.51 -12.47 1.59
CA ASP A 370 -7.62 -11.80 2.54
C ASP A 370 -8.20 -10.48 3.06
N GLY A 371 -8.75 -9.64 2.19
CA GLY A 371 -9.38 -8.38 2.59
C GLY A 371 -10.60 -8.57 3.49
N VAL A 372 -11.45 -9.56 3.18
CA VAL A 372 -12.60 -9.92 4.04
C VAL A 372 -12.12 -10.48 5.38
N ARG A 373 -11.11 -11.34 5.38
CA ARG A 373 -10.52 -11.91 6.60
C ARG A 373 -9.96 -10.81 7.51
N LEU A 374 -9.18 -9.89 6.97
CA LEU A 374 -8.66 -8.73 7.70
C LEU A 374 -9.79 -7.89 8.28
N SER A 375 -10.87 -7.64 7.51
CA SER A 375 -12.02 -6.87 8.00
C SER A 375 -12.71 -7.52 9.20
N ASN A 376 -12.83 -8.86 9.19
CA ASN A 376 -13.40 -9.60 10.31
C ASN A 376 -12.54 -9.49 11.57
N TRP A 377 -11.21 -9.51 11.43
CA TRP A 377 -10.31 -9.29 12.57
C TRP A 377 -10.38 -7.88 13.13
N VAL A 378 -10.55 -6.84 12.29
CA VAL A 378 -10.80 -5.48 12.78
C VAL A 378 -12.11 -5.41 13.57
N ILE A 379 -13.16 -6.12 13.14
CA ILE A 379 -14.45 -6.15 13.86
C ILE A 379 -14.32 -6.89 15.20
N GLN A 380 -13.50 -7.94 15.26
CA GLN A 380 -13.27 -8.73 16.47
C GLN A 380 -12.42 -8.00 17.50
N ASP A 381 -11.35 -7.32 17.05
CA ASP A 381 -10.35 -6.70 17.93
C ASP A 381 -10.63 -5.20 18.16
N GLY A 382 -11.46 -4.56 17.32
CA GLY A 382 -11.65 -3.12 17.28
C GLY A 382 -12.96 -2.61 17.89
N SER A 383 -13.00 -1.31 18.15
CA SER A 383 -14.19 -0.60 18.62
C SER A 383 -15.21 -0.35 17.48
N SER A 384 -16.48 -0.20 17.84
CA SER A 384 -17.58 0.09 16.89
C SER A 384 -17.37 1.35 16.04
N SER A 385 -16.52 2.29 16.49
CA SER A 385 -16.17 3.50 15.75
C SER A 385 -15.44 3.25 14.43
N LEU A 386 -14.77 2.10 14.27
CA LEU A 386 -14.01 1.78 13.06
C LEU A 386 -14.86 1.17 11.94
N GLN A 387 -16.11 0.78 12.21
CA GLN A 387 -16.97 0.10 11.23
C GLN A 387 -17.17 0.91 9.94
N GLY A 388 -17.36 2.23 10.06
CA GLY A 388 -17.48 3.10 8.88
C GLY A 388 -16.21 3.14 8.01
N VAL A 389 -15.03 2.91 8.59
CA VAL A 389 -13.76 2.89 7.85
C VAL A 389 -13.48 1.50 7.26
N ILE A 390 -13.98 0.44 7.89
CA ILE A 390 -13.93 -0.93 7.36
C ILE A 390 -14.77 -1.04 6.09
N HIS A 391 -16.03 -0.58 6.14
CA HIS A 391 -16.92 -0.63 4.98
C HIS A 391 -16.42 0.23 3.81
N GLU A 392 -15.76 1.36 4.09
CA GLU A 392 -15.10 2.18 3.06
C GLU A 392 -13.95 1.41 2.37
N ARG A 393 -13.10 0.73 3.15
CA ARG A 393 -12.00 -0.08 2.59
C ARG A 393 -12.51 -1.29 1.80
N LEU A 394 -13.54 -1.97 2.29
CA LEU A 394 -14.20 -3.07 1.58
C LEU A 394 -14.86 -2.59 0.28
N LEU A 395 -15.51 -1.42 0.30
CA LEU A 395 -16.07 -0.80 -0.89
C LEU A 395 -14.99 -0.54 -1.94
N ALA A 396 -13.88 0.09 -1.55
CA ALA A 396 -12.75 0.33 -2.46
C ALA A 396 -12.17 -0.98 -3.03
N MET A 397 -12.03 -2.01 -2.19
CA MET A 397 -11.57 -3.34 -2.60
C MET A 397 -12.49 -3.96 -3.67
N TYR A 398 -13.80 -3.99 -3.44
CA TYR A 398 -14.75 -4.55 -4.40
C TYR A 398 -14.83 -3.72 -5.69
N ILE A 399 -14.68 -2.39 -5.62
CA ILE A 399 -14.57 -1.52 -6.79
C ILE A 399 -13.34 -1.89 -7.64
N CYS A 400 -12.17 -2.03 -7.02
CA CYS A 400 -10.93 -2.40 -7.72
C CYS A 400 -11.02 -3.80 -8.36
N ALA A 401 -11.67 -4.75 -7.69
CA ALA A 401 -11.94 -6.07 -8.24
C ALA A 401 -13.05 -6.08 -9.31
N GLY A 402 -13.85 -5.01 -9.41
CA GLY A 402 -14.99 -4.92 -10.31
C GLY A 402 -16.17 -5.77 -9.86
N ARG A 403 -16.38 -5.97 -8.56
CA ARG A 403 -17.45 -6.78 -7.96
C ARG A 403 -18.64 -5.89 -7.58
N GLY A 404 -19.58 -5.71 -8.50
CA GLY A 404 -20.63 -4.69 -8.40
C GLY A 404 -21.62 -4.95 -7.26
N ILE A 405 -22.09 -6.19 -7.11
CA ILE A 405 -23.09 -6.55 -6.09
C ILE A 405 -22.52 -6.40 -4.68
N GLU A 406 -21.28 -6.85 -4.47
CA GLU A 406 -20.61 -6.72 -3.18
C GLU A 406 -20.29 -5.26 -2.85
N ALA A 407 -19.88 -4.45 -3.84
CA ALA A 407 -19.67 -3.02 -3.66
C ALA A 407 -20.99 -2.29 -3.32
N GLU A 408 -22.09 -2.62 -4.00
CA GLU A 408 -23.42 -2.08 -3.70
C GLU A 408 -23.82 -2.39 -2.25
N ARG A 409 -23.59 -3.63 -1.80
CA ARG A 409 -23.85 -4.01 -0.41
C ARG A 409 -23.07 -3.11 0.55
N GLN A 410 -21.78 -2.86 0.31
CA GLN A 410 -20.99 -2.00 1.21
C GLN A 410 -21.50 -0.55 1.26
N LEU A 411 -22.00 0.02 0.15
CA LEU A 411 -22.64 1.34 0.17
C LEU A 411 -23.83 1.39 1.13
N TRP A 412 -24.64 0.31 1.18
CA TRP A 412 -25.77 0.21 2.10
C TRP A 412 -25.34 0.02 3.55
N GLU A 413 -24.32 -0.82 3.81
CA GLU A 413 -23.77 -1.01 5.16
C GLU A 413 -23.19 0.30 5.71
N MET A 414 -22.47 1.09 4.89
CA MET A 414 -21.99 2.42 5.29
C MET A 414 -23.14 3.33 5.72
N LYS A 415 -24.24 3.35 4.95
CA LYS A 415 -25.43 4.14 5.26
C LYS A 415 -26.09 3.71 6.57
N LEU A 416 -26.12 2.40 6.88
CA LEU A 416 -26.64 1.88 8.16
C LEU A 416 -25.80 2.32 9.36
N VAL A 417 -24.48 2.42 9.17
CA VAL A 417 -23.54 2.90 10.21
C VAL A 417 -23.53 4.44 10.30
N GLY A 418 -24.36 5.14 9.51
CA GLY A 418 -24.49 6.60 9.55
C GLY A 418 -23.38 7.35 8.82
N LYS A 419 -22.58 6.67 7.98
CA LYS A 419 -21.55 7.27 7.14
C LYS A 419 -22.01 7.27 5.68
N GLU A 420 -22.19 8.44 5.10
CA GLU A 420 -22.58 8.55 3.69
C GLU A 420 -21.34 8.46 2.78
N ALA A 421 -21.39 7.57 1.79
CA ALA A 421 -20.38 7.49 0.75
C ALA A 421 -20.53 8.64 -0.25
N ASP A 422 -19.42 9.08 -0.84
CA ASP A 422 -19.42 10.14 -1.84
C ASP A 422 -20.25 9.76 -3.07
N GLY A 423 -20.88 10.75 -3.70
CA GLY A 423 -21.72 10.58 -4.90
C GLY A 423 -20.98 9.86 -6.03
N ASP A 424 -19.69 10.14 -6.17
CA ASP A 424 -18.83 9.56 -7.21
C ASP A 424 -18.63 8.05 -7.02
N LEU A 425 -18.58 7.57 -5.78
CA LEU A 425 -18.48 6.14 -5.48
C LEU A 425 -19.73 5.39 -5.92
N TYR A 426 -20.93 5.98 -5.74
CA TYR A 426 -22.16 5.38 -6.24
C TYR A 426 -22.19 5.31 -7.77
N ASP A 427 -21.73 6.35 -8.47
CA ASP A 427 -21.64 6.37 -9.93
C ASP A 427 -20.68 5.28 -10.45
N ILE A 428 -19.55 5.06 -9.76
CA ILE A 428 -18.59 3.99 -10.08
C ILE A 428 -19.23 2.61 -9.88
N VAL A 429 -19.88 2.36 -8.74
CA VAL A 429 -20.56 1.07 -8.46
C VAL A 429 -21.68 0.82 -9.46
N LEU A 430 -22.44 1.85 -9.83
CA LEU A 430 -23.46 1.78 -10.88
C LEU A 430 -22.86 1.32 -12.21
N ALA A 431 -21.74 1.93 -12.62
CA ALA A 431 -21.07 1.55 -13.87
C ALA A 431 -20.55 0.10 -13.85
N ILE A 432 -20.06 -0.38 -12.70
CA ILE A 432 -19.62 -1.77 -12.52
C ILE A 432 -20.81 -2.72 -12.65
N CYS A 433 -21.90 -2.47 -11.93
CA CYS A 433 -23.14 -3.28 -12.00
C CYS A 433 -23.69 -3.33 -13.44
N ALA A 434 -23.69 -2.20 -14.13
CA ALA A 434 -24.10 -2.11 -15.53
C ALA A 434 -23.19 -2.93 -16.46
N SER A 435 -21.88 -2.93 -16.22
CA SER A 435 -20.93 -3.74 -17.00
C SER A 435 -21.09 -5.25 -16.80
N GLN A 436 -21.76 -5.67 -15.72
CA GLN A 436 -22.07 -7.06 -15.40
C GLN A 436 -23.52 -7.45 -15.75
N LYS A 437 -24.31 -6.51 -16.28
CA LYS A 437 -25.75 -6.67 -16.55
C LYS A 437 -26.60 -6.95 -15.30
N GLU A 438 -26.20 -6.41 -14.16
CA GLU A 438 -26.94 -6.56 -12.90
C GLU A 438 -28.09 -5.56 -12.82
N ALA A 439 -29.22 -5.91 -13.46
CA ALA A 439 -30.36 -5.01 -13.63
C ALA A 439 -31.00 -4.57 -12.29
N THR A 440 -31.02 -5.45 -11.29
CA THR A 440 -31.62 -5.18 -9.97
C THR A 440 -30.82 -4.14 -9.19
N ALA A 441 -29.50 -4.35 -9.07
CA ALA A 441 -28.57 -3.42 -8.44
C ALA A 441 -28.55 -2.06 -9.16
N THR A 442 -28.48 -2.09 -10.49
CA THR A 442 -28.52 -0.88 -11.33
C THR A 442 -29.81 -0.10 -11.09
N GLY A 443 -30.96 -0.78 -11.04
CA GLY A 443 -32.25 -0.17 -10.75
C GLY A 443 -32.30 0.51 -9.37
N ARG A 444 -31.81 -0.17 -8.32
CA ARG A 444 -31.74 0.39 -6.96
C ARG A 444 -30.87 1.64 -6.91
N LEU A 445 -29.67 1.59 -7.49
CA LEU A 445 -28.74 2.73 -7.50
C LEU A 445 -29.30 3.92 -8.30
N LEU A 446 -30.06 3.65 -9.37
CA LEU A 446 -30.71 4.69 -10.18
C LEU A 446 -31.85 5.43 -9.50
N THR A 447 -32.40 4.94 -8.38
CA THR A 447 -33.40 5.69 -7.61
C THR A 447 -32.86 7.03 -7.11
N ARG A 448 -31.54 7.15 -6.89
CA ARG A 448 -30.89 8.42 -6.54
C ARG A 448 -30.98 9.47 -7.65
N LEU A 449 -31.16 9.04 -8.89
CA LEU A 449 -31.27 9.91 -10.05
C LEU A 449 -32.55 10.76 -10.01
N GLU A 450 -33.62 10.29 -9.36
CA GLU A 450 -34.92 10.97 -9.36
C GLU A 450 -34.84 12.35 -8.69
N VAL A 451 -34.09 12.43 -7.59
CA VAL A 451 -33.89 13.64 -6.78
C VAL A 451 -32.67 14.46 -7.25
N ALA A 452 -31.87 13.93 -8.18
CA ALA A 452 -30.65 14.57 -8.63
C ALA A 452 -30.89 15.80 -9.52
N SER A 453 -29.98 16.77 -9.43
CA SER A 453 -29.95 17.94 -10.32
C SER A 453 -29.60 17.53 -11.77
N SER A 454 -29.94 18.38 -12.75
CA SER A 454 -29.58 18.18 -14.17
C SER A 454 -28.10 17.79 -14.42
N PRO A 455 -27.09 18.51 -13.86
CA PRO A 455 -25.69 18.16 -14.09
C PRO A 455 -25.30 16.80 -13.48
N GLN A 456 -25.82 16.47 -12.30
CA GLN A 456 -25.62 15.16 -11.68
C GLN A 456 -26.27 14.05 -12.51
N LYS A 457 -27.48 14.28 -13.05
CA LYS A 457 -28.15 13.34 -13.96
C LYS A 457 -27.30 13.02 -15.18
N LYS A 458 -26.71 14.05 -15.80
CA LYS A 458 -25.78 13.86 -16.93
C LYS A 458 -24.58 13.00 -16.52
N LYS A 459 -23.93 13.32 -15.39
CA LYS A 459 -22.76 12.58 -14.89
C LYS A 459 -23.09 11.10 -14.65
N THR A 460 -24.12 10.80 -13.85
CA THR A 460 -24.53 9.43 -13.52
C THR A 460 -24.93 8.63 -14.76
N LEU A 461 -25.69 9.22 -15.71
CA LEU A 461 -26.08 8.52 -16.94
C LEU A 461 -24.88 8.27 -17.86
N SER A 462 -23.90 9.18 -17.91
CA SER A 462 -22.64 8.93 -18.64
C SER A 462 -21.85 7.75 -18.03
N TRP A 463 -21.79 7.64 -16.70
CA TRP A 463 -21.18 6.49 -16.03
C TRP A 463 -21.91 5.18 -16.33
N LEU A 464 -23.23 5.18 -16.25
CA LEU A 464 -24.08 4.05 -16.60
C LEU A 464 -23.83 3.59 -18.05
N LEU A 465 -23.83 4.54 -18.99
CA LEU A 465 -23.61 4.31 -20.41
C LEU A 465 -22.25 3.66 -20.67
N ARG A 466 -21.18 4.22 -20.08
CA ARG A 466 -19.82 3.69 -20.21
C ARG A 466 -19.68 2.31 -19.56
N GLY A 467 -20.39 2.05 -18.46
CA GLY A 467 -20.52 0.72 -17.85
C GLY A 467 -21.09 -0.32 -18.83
N TYR A 468 -22.23 -0.04 -19.44
CA TYR A 468 -22.84 -0.94 -20.45
C TYR A 468 -21.95 -1.12 -21.68
N ILE A 469 -21.29 -0.06 -22.17
CA ILE A 469 -20.34 -0.15 -23.29
C ILE A 469 -19.18 -1.08 -22.93
N LYS A 470 -18.63 -0.98 -21.71
CA LYS A 470 -17.52 -1.82 -21.23
C LYS A 470 -17.92 -3.29 -21.10
N GLY A 471 -19.13 -3.57 -20.61
CA GLY A 471 -19.70 -4.93 -20.56
C GLY A 471 -20.13 -5.48 -21.93
N GLY A 472 -20.16 -4.63 -22.96
CA GLY A 472 -20.65 -5.00 -24.28
C GLY A 472 -22.17 -5.19 -24.33
N HIS A 473 -22.91 -4.56 -23.41
CA HIS A 473 -24.37 -4.57 -23.33
C HIS A 473 -24.95 -3.39 -24.13
N PHE A 474 -24.81 -3.46 -25.46
CA PHE A 474 -25.08 -2.31 -26.33
C PHE A 474 -26.57 -1.95 -26.47
N ASN A 475 -27.49 -2.86 -26.16
CA ASN A 475 -28.92 -2.55 -26.19
C ASN A 475 -29.30 -1.65 -25.02
N GLU A 476 -28.87 -2.03 -23.81
CA GLU A 476 -29.05 -1.26 -22.58
C GLU A 476 -28.30 0.09 -22.66
N ALA A 477 -27.14 0.11 -23.33
CA ALA A 477 -26.42 1.34 -23.64
C ALA A 477 -27.24 2.28 -24.56
N ALA A 478 -27.88 1.74 -25.60
CA ALA A 478 -28.72 2.52 -26.50
C ALA A 478 -29.98 3.05 -25.81
N GLU A 479 -30.62 2.25 -24.97
CA GLU A 479 -31.73 2.69 -24.11
C GLU A 479 -31.29 3.83 -23.19
N THR A 480 -30.09 3.74 -22.62
CA THR A 480 -29.52 4.81 -21.79
C THR A 480 -29.32 6.10 -22.61
N VAL A 481 -28.82 6.01 -23.85
CA VAL A 481 -28.71 7.18 -24.74
C VAL A 481 -30.09 7.79 -25.03
N MET A 482 -31.09 6.98 -25.36
CA MET A 482 -32.45 7.49 -25.62
C MET A 482 -33.02 8.18 -24.39
N LYS A 483 -32.87 7.58 -23.20
CA LYS A 483 -33.25 8.19 -21.92
C LYS A 483 -32.54 9.51 -21.64
N MET A 484 -31.25 9.61 -21.98
CA MET A 484 -30.51 10.87 -21.87
C MET A 484 -31.16 11.96 -22.73
N LEU A 485 -31.50 11.65 -23.98
CA LEU A 485 -32.15 12.60 -24.90
C LEU A 485 -33.54 13.02 -24.41
N GLU A 486 -34.34 12.09 -23.89
CA GLU A 486 -35.65 12.38 -23.31
C GLU A 486 -35.57 13.33 -22.12
N LEU A 487 -34.51 13.21 -21.31
CA LEU A 487 -34.24 14.09 -20.16
C LEU A 487 -33.57 15.42 -20.57
N GLY A 488 -33.36 15.67 -21.86
CA GLY A 488 -32.70 16.86 -22.37
C GLY A 488 -31.20 16.92 -22.06
N VAL A 489 -30.58 15.79 -21.71
CA VAL A 489 -29.13 15.69 -21.48
C VAL A 489 -28.46 14.95 -22.65
N PHE A 490 -27.35 15.48 -23.13
CA PHE A 490 -26.71 14.94 -24.33
C PHE A 490 -25.47 14.11 -23.99
N PRO A 491 -25.37 12.86 -24.51
CA PRO A 491 -24.17 12.04 -24.37
C PRO A 491 -23.01 12.59 -25.19
N GLU A 492 -21.80 12.28 -24.75
CA GLU A 492 -20.57 12.66 -25.45
C GLU A 492 -20.49 12.00 -26.84
N TYR A 493 -19.73 12.63 -27.74
CA TYR A 493 -19.59 12.13 -29.11
C TYR A 493 -19.02 10.71 -29.16
N LEU A 494 -17.99 10.45 -28.36
CA LEU A 494 -17.29 9.18 -28.35
C LEU A 494 -18.15 8.04 -27.80
N ASP A 495 -18.97 8.32 -26.79
CA ASP A 495 -19.93 7.35 -26.26
C ASP A 495 -20.99 6.98 -27.31
N ARG A 496 -21.54 7.98 -28.04
CA ARG A 496 -22.47 7.75 -29.15
C ARG A 496 -21.87 6.85 -30.24
N VAL A 497 -20.63 7.15 -30.65
CA VAL A 497 -19.91 6.36 -31.66
C VAL A 497 -19.69 4.92 -31.17
N ALA A 498 -19.28 4.74 -29.92
CA ALA A 498 -19.05 3.42 -29.34
C ALA A 498 -20.32 2.55 -29.33
N VAL A 499 -21.48 3.12 -28.94
CA VAL A 499 -22.76 2.39 -28.96
C VAL A 499 -23.16 2.01 -30.38
N LEU A 500 -23.11 2.96 -31.32
CA LEU A 500 -23.47 2.72 -32.72
C LEU A 500 -22.57 1.65 -33.36
N GLN A 501 -21.26 1.71 -33.11
CA GLN A 501 -20.32 0.70 -33.60
C GLN A 501 -20.54 -0.67 -32.96
N GLY A 502 -20.83 -0.70 -31.65
CA GLY A 502 -21.13 -1.92 -30.91
C GLY A 502 -22.37 -2.64 -31.41
N LEU A 503 -23.47 -1.90 -31.55
CA LEU A 503 -24.70 -2.42 -32.17
C LEU A 503 -24.45 -2.88 -33.60
N ARG A 504 -23.74 -2.07 -34.41
CA ARG A 504 -23.43 -2.41 -35.81
C ARG A 504 -22.72 -3.75 -35.95
N LYS A 505 -21.69 -4.01 -35.13
CA LYS A 505 -20.95 -5.28 -35.14
C LYS A 505 -21.84 -6.48 -34.78
N ARG A 506 -22.95 -6.26 -34.09
CA ARG A 506 -23.87 -7.29 -33.60
C ARG A 506 -25.26 -7.21 -34.23
N ILE A 507 -25.42 -6.55 -35.38
CA ILE A 507 -26.70 -6.39 -36.09
C ILE A 507 -27.38 -7.74 -36.41
N HIS A 508 -26.60 -8.81 -36.58
CA HIS A 508 -27.13 -10.14 -36.90
C HIS A 508 -27.82 -10.85 -35.72
N GLN A 509 -27.69 -10.34 -34.49
CA GLN A 509 -28.40 -10.88 -33.33
C GLN A 509 -29.81 -10.28 -33.25
N ASN A 510 -30.81 -11.11 -32.89
CA ASN A 510 -32.22 -10.69 -32.81
C ASN A 510 -32.39 -9.50 -31.84
N GLY A 511 -33.20 -8.50 -32.23
CA GLY A 511 -33.49 -7.29 -31.46
C GLY A 511 -32.53 -6.12 -31.69
N ASN A 512 -31.25 -6.38 -31.99
CA ASN A 512 -30.24 -5.31 -32.13
C ASN A 512 -30.49 -4.39 -33.33
N LEU A 513 -31.13 -4.90 -34.39
CA LEU A 513 -31.48 -4.09 -35.56
C LEU A 513 -32.52 -3.03 -35.19
N ASP A 514 -33.60 -3.42 -34.50
CA ASP A 514 -34.67 -2.50 -34.12
C ASP A 514 -34.16 -1.42 -33.16
N THR A 515 -33.36 -1.83 -32.17
CA THR A 515 -32.69 -0.89 -31.25
C THR A 515 -31.74 0.06 -31.98
N TYR A 516 -30.97 -0.43 -32.97
CA TYR A 516 -30.10 0.42 -33.80
C TYR A 516 -30.90 1.44 -34.60
N LEU A 517 -32.00 1.04 -35.23
CA LEU A 517 -32.87 1.94 -35.99
C LEU A 517 -33.52 3.00 -35.09
N SER A 518 -34.00 2.58 -33.91
CA SER A 518 -34.57 3.48 -32.92
C SER A 518 -33.55 4.51 -32.46
N LEU A 519 -32.33 4.06 -32.11
CA LEU A 519 -31.26 4.94 -31.68
C LEU A 519 -30.85 5.95 -32.77
N CYS A 520 -30.69 5.51 -34.01
CA CYS A 520 -30.40 6.40 -35.14
C CYS A 520 -31.49 7.46 -35.31
N LYS A 521 -32.76 7.06 -35.22
CA LYS A 521 -33.88 8.00 -35.29
C LYS A 521 -33.82 9.02 -34.15
N SER A 522 -33.70 8.57 -32.90
CA SER A 522 -33.63 9.47 -31.73
C SER A 522 -32.45 10.45 -31.81
N LEU A 523 -31.30 10.01 -32.31
CA LEU A 523 -30.14 10.88 -32.51
C LEU A 523 -30.34 11.87 -33.68
N SER A 524 -31.03 11.47 -34.75
CA SER A 524 -31.37 12.33 -35.89
C SER A 524 -32.38 13.41 -35.47
N ASP A 525 -33.42 13.02 -34.73
CA ASP A 525 -34.43 13.94 -34.18
C ASP A 525 -33.79 14.98 -33.25
N ALA A 526 -32.70 14.62 -32.55
CA ALA A 526 -31.90 15.51 -31.72
C ALA A 526 -30.81 16.30 -32.48
N ASN A 527 -30.73 16.19 -33.82
CA ASN A 527 -29.69 16.79 -34.68
C ASN A 527 -28.24 16.42 -34.30
N LEU A 528 -28.05 15.23 -33.71
CA LEU A 528 -26.74 14.75 -33.24
C LEU A 528 -25.99 13.90 -34.26
N ILE A 529 -26.68 13.44 -35.30
CA ILE A 529 -26.13 12.71 -36.43
C ILE A 529 -26.69 13.27 -37.75
N GLY A 530 -25.92 13.13 -38.82
CA GLY A 530 -26.43 13.43 -40.17
C GLY A 530 -27.40 12.35 -40.68
N PRO A 531 -28.04 12.60 -41.84
CA PRO A 531 -28.97 11.65 -42.46
C PRO A 531 -28.29 10.29 -42.66
N CYS A 532 -28.96 9.23 -42.22
CA CYS A 532 -28.39 7.88 -42.22
C CYS A 532 -28.96 7.06 -43.39
N LEU A 533 -28.08 6.61 -44.28
CA LEU A 533 -28.41 5.67 -45.34
C LEU A 533 -28.27 4.22 -44.84
N LEU A 534 -29.39 3.52 -44.73
CA LEU A 534 -29.40 2.11 -44.39
C LEU A 534 -29.49 1.26 -45.66
N TYR A 535 -28.51 0.37 -45.83
CA TYR A 535 -28.51 -0.65 -46.88
C TYR A 535 -28.84 -2.01 -46.27
N LEU A 536 -30.06 -2.49 -46.49
CA LEU A 536 -30.52 -3.80 -46.04
C LEU A 536 -30.59 -4.75 -47.23
N TYR A 537 -29.82 -5.84 -47.18
CA TYR A 537 -29.86 -6.88 -48.20
C TYR A 537 -30.69 -8.08 -47.73
N ILE A 538 -31.85 -8.28 -48.36
CA ILE A 538 -32.73 -9.41 -48.07
C ILE A 538 -32.41 -10.55 -49.03
N ARG A 539 -31.59 -11.50 -48.55
CA ARG A 539 -31.10 -12.66 -49.32
C ARG A 539 -32.20 -13.47 -49.98
N LYS A 540 -33.31 -13.72 -49.27
CA LYS A 540 -34.43 -14.53 -49.76
C LYS A 540 -35.00 -14.00 -51.07
N TYR A 541 -34.95 -12.69 -51.28
CA TYR A 541 -35.52 -12.01 -52.45
C TYR A 541 -34.45 -11.38 -53.35
N LYS A 542 -33.15 -11.55 -53.03
CA LYS A 542 -32.03 -10.83 -53.65
C LYS A 542 -32.27 -9.31 -53.74
N LEU A 543 -32.97 -8.75 -52.76
CA LEU A 543 -33.42 -7.36 -52.77
C LEU A 543 -32.51 -6.48 -51.91
N TRP A 544 -32.12 -5.33 -52.44
CA TRP A 544 -31.51 -4.25 -51.66
C TRP A 544 -32.58 -3.21 -51.32
N VAL A 545 -32.78 -2.99 -50.02
CA VAL A 545 -33.61 -1.89 -49.52
C VAL A 545 -32.67 -0.79 -49.07
N VAL A 546 -32.78 0.37 -49.71
CA VAL A 546 -32.10 1.60 -49.30
C VAL A 546 -33.13 2.47 -48.59
N LYS A 547 -32.90 2.75 -47.31
CA LYS A 547 -33.79 3.60 -46.52
C LYS A 547 -32.98 4.77 -45.95
N MET A 548 -33.43 5.99 -46.24
CA MET A 548 -32.97 7.20 -45.57
C MET A 548 -33.70 7.31 -44.22
N LEU A 549 -32.93 7.52 -43.15
CA LEU A 549 -33.43 7.88 -41.81
C LEU A 549 -33.04 9.31 -41.46
#